data_AF-A0A1H8A4W2-F1
#
_entry.id   AF-A0A1H8A4W2-F1
#
_cell.length_a   1.000
_cell.length_b   1.000
_cell.length_c   1.000
_cell.angle_alpha   90.00
_cell.angle_beta   90.00
_cell.angle_gamma   90.00
#
_symmetry.space_group_name_H-M   'P 1'
#
loop_
_entity.id
_entity.type
_entity.pdbx_description
1 polymer ?
#
loop_
_entity_poly.entity_id
_entity_poly.type
_entity_poly.pdbx_seq_one_letter_code
_entity_poly.pdbx_strand_id
1 'polypeptide(L)'
;MNGIWIFVSSLLAGIAASMGVGGGAILLLYLTAFAGMNQLTAQGINLIFFLPIAIIAVCIHAKNKLINYKSAVICIAFGFVGVWCGLWLTKIISEELLRKLFAILLIYMGLRELFAKNKKKEKDR
;
A
#
# COMPACT_ATOMS: atom_id res chain seq x y z
N MET A 1 23.44 8.17 -18.67
CA MET A 1 22.99 8.37 -17.27
C MET A 1 23.85 7.49 -16.37
N ASN A 2 24.74 8.09 -15.57
CA ASN A 2 25.71 7.34 -14.77
C ASN A 2 24.96 6.52 -13.69
N GLY A 3 25.21 5.21 -13.60
CA GLY A 3 24.48 4.29 -12.72
C GLY A 3 24.47 4.68 -11.24
N ILE A 4 25.43 5.49 -10.82
CA ILE A 4 25.52 6.08 -9.47
C ILE A 4 24.28 6.96 -9.17
N TRP A 5 23.83 7.78 -10.13
CA TRP A 5 22.65 8.64 -9.92
C TRP A 5 21.36 7.83 -9.80
N ILE A 6 21.24 6.74 -10.55
CA ILE A 6 20.09 5.83 -10.49
C ILE A 6 20.05 5.12 -9.14
N PHE A 7 21.20 4.69 -8.63
CA PHE A 7 21.30 4.04 -7.33
C PHE A 7 20.91 4.98 -6.18
N VAL A 8 21.44 6.20 -6.16
CA VAL A 8 21.15 7.20 -5.12
C VAL A 8 19.68 7.62 -5.13
N SER A 9 19.11 7.88 -6.31
CA SER A 9 17.70 8.26 -6.43
C SER A 9 16.76 7.12 -5.98
N SER A 10 17.10 5.88 -6.34
CA SER A 10 16.32 4.69 -5.93
C SER A 10 16.39 4.45 -4.42
N LEU A 11 17.56 4.66 -3.81
CA LEU A 11 17.75 4.51 -2.37
C LEU A 11 16.94 5.56 -1.59
N LEU A 12 17.02 6.83 -1.99
CA LEU A 12 16.27 7.92 -1.36
C LEU A 12 14.77 7.74 -1.56
N ALA A 13 14.33 7.32 -2.75
CA ALA A 13 12.93 6.99 -3.01
C ALA A 13 12.45 5.82 -2.14
N GLY A 14 13.28 4.79 -1.96
CA GLY A 14 12.98 3.65 -1.08
C GLY A 14 12.85 4.05 0.40
N ILE A 15 13.71 4.96 0.88
CA ILE A 15 13.64 5.50 2.24
C ILE A 15 12.41 6.38 2.41
N ALA A 16 12.13 7.28 1.46
CA ALA A 16 10.91 8.10 1.50
C ALA A 16 9.64 7.25 1.47
N ALA A 17 9.64 6.17 0.68
CA ALA A 17 8.56 5.18 0.64
C ALA A 17 8.39 4.42 1.97
N SER A 18 9.49 4.15 2.70
CA SER A 18 9.47 3.45 3.98
C SER A 18 9.09 4.35 5.17
N MET A 19 9.18 5.67 5.02
CA MET A 19 8.78 6.67 6.02
C MET A 19 7.26 6.85 6.20
N GLY A 20 6.43 5.96 5.65
CA GLY A 20 5.01 5.86 5.99
C GLY A 20 4.02 6.25 4.90
N VAL A 21 4.48 6.79 3.76
CA VAL A 21 3.61 6.97 2.58
C VAL A 21 3.28 5.61 1.94
N GLY A 22 4.09 4.58 2.20
CA GLY A 22 3.93 3.23 1.69
C GLY A 22 4.31 3.18 0.22
N GLY A 23 5.40 2.49 -0.11
CA GLY A 23 5.89 2.38 -1.49
C GLY A 23 4.83 1.93 -2.51
N GLY A 24 3.79 1.22 -2.05
CA GLY A 24 2.66 0.83 -2.89
C GLY A 24 1.79 2.00 -3.40
N ALA A 25 1.66 3.10 -2.66
CA ALA A 25 0.92 4.28 -3.12
C ALA A 25 1.66 4.98 -4.28
N ILE A 26 2.98 5.08 -4.16
CA ILE A 26 3.86 5.63 -5.21
C ILE A 26 3.84 4.72 -6.45
N LEU A 27 3.93 3.40 -6.26
CA LEU A 27 3.83 2.43 -7.35
C LEU A 27 2.48 2.52 -8.06
N LEU A 28 1.38 2.62 -7.31
CA LEU A 28 0.03 2.82 -7.85
C LEU A 28 -0.05 4.08 -8.70
N LEU A 29 0.41 5.22 -8.16
CA LEU A 29 0.43 6.49 -8.90
C LEU A 29 1.22 6.36 -10.21
N TYR A 30 2.38 5.72 -10.19
CA TYR A 30 3.16 5.46 -11.39
C TYR A 30 2.38 4.61 -12.40
N LEU A 31 1.83 3.48 -11.97
CA LEU A 31 1.12 2.55 -12.85
C LEU A 31 -0.12 3.19 -13.49
N THR A 32 -0.87 4.01 -12.74
CA THR A 32 -2.13 4.58 -13.22
C THR A 32 -1.94 5.90 -13.97
N ALA A 33 -1.07 6.79 -13.47
CA ALA A 33 -0.91 8.13 -14.05
C ALA A 33 0.15 8.19 -15.16
N PHE A 34 1.22 7.38 -15.07
CA PHE A 34 2.31 7.38 -16.06
C PHE A 34 2.22 6.19 -17.02
N ALA A 35 2.02 4.98 -16.50
CA ALA A 35 1.92 3.79 -17.35
C ALA A 35 0.53 3.60 -17.98
N GLY A 36 -0.46 4.45 -17.64
CA GLY A 36 -1.80 4.43 -18.21
C GLY A 36 -2.58 3.13 -17.96
N MET A 37 -2.18 2.37 -16.95
CA MET A 37 -2.75 1.07 -16.67
C MET A 37 -4.13 1.20 -16.01
N ASN A 38 -5.03 0.27 -16.33
CA ASN A 38 -6.31 0.17 -15.65
C ASN A 38 -6.14 -0.02 -14.13
N GLN A 39 -7.03 0.60 -13.36
CA GLN A 39 -7.01 0.66 -11.92
C GLN A 39 -7.01 -0.73 -11.27
N LEU A 40 -7.81 -1.66 -11.81
CA LEU A 40 -7.90 -3.02 -11.28
C LEU A 40 -6.58 -3.77 -11.44
N THR A 41 -5.98 -3.71 -12.63
CA THR A 41 -4.68 -4.34 -12.91
C THR A 41 -3.58 -3.72 -12.07
N ALA A 42 -3.54 -2.39 -11.95
CA ALA A 42 -2.55 -1.69 -11.14
C ALA A 42 -2.62 -2.09 -9.66
N GLN A 43 -3.82 -2.24 -9.08
CA GLN A 43 -3.99 -2.74 -7.71
C GLN A 43 -3.54 -4.20 -7.56
N GLY A 44 -3.82 -5.06 -8.54
CA GLY A 44 -3.35 -6.45 -8.54
C GLY A 44 -1.83 -6.55 -8.52
N ILE A 45 -1.15 -5.78 -9.38
CA ILE A 45 0.32 -5.70 -9.40
C ILE A 45 0.86 -5.19 -8.07
N ASN A 46 0.24 -4.15 -7.51
CA ASN A 46 0.62 -3.61 -6.22
C ASN A 46 0.51 -4.65 -5.09
N LEU A 47 -0.50 -5.53 -5.13
CA LEU A 47 -0.64 -6.61 -4.15
C LEU A 47 0.46 -7.68 -4.28
N ILE A 48 0.78 -8.06 -5.51
CA ILE A 48 1.87 -9.01 -5.80
C ILE A 48 3.22 -8.42 -5.36
N PHE A 49 3.42 -7.12 -5.55
CA PHE A 49 4.62 -6.41 -5.12
C PHE A 49 4.85 -6.52 -3.59
N PHE A 50 3.78 -6.55 -2.79
CA PHE A 50 3.89 -6.72 -1.34
C PHE A 50 4.14 -8.16 -0.89
N LEU A 51 3.84 -9.16 -1.72
CA LEU A 51 3.94 -10.57 -1.35
C LEU A 51 5.33 -11.00 -0.84
N PRO A 52 6.46 -10.69 -1.52
CA PRO A 52 7.78 -11.08 -1.00
C PRO A 52 8.12 -10.41 0.33
N ILE A 53 7.75 -9.13 0.48
CA ILE A 53 7.97 -8.36 1.70
C ILE A 53 7.16 -8.96 2.86
N ALA A 54 5.91 -9.35 2.59
CA ALA A 54 5.04 -10.01 3.56
C ALA A 54 5.59 -11.36 4.00
N ILE A 55 6.10 -12.19 3.07
CA ILE A 55 6.72 -13.48 3.40
C ILE A 55 7.93 -13.27 4.32
N ILE A 56 8.83 -12.35 3.97
CA ILE A 56 10.02 -12.04 4.78
C ILE A 56 9.60 -11.53 6.16
N ALA A 57 8.63 -10.61 6.22
CA ALA A 57 8.13 -10.06 7.47
C ALA A 57 7.56 -11.15 8.39
N VAL A 58 6.73 -12.06 7.85
CA VAL A 58 6.17 -13.20 8.59
C VAL A 58 7.28 -14.13 9.07
N CYS A 59 8.25 -14.47 8.23
CA CYS A 59 9.38 -15.32 8.62
C CYS A 59 10.20 -14.72 9.78
N ILE A 60 10.50 -13.43 9.73
CA ILE A 60 11.26 -12.73 10.79
C ILE A 60 10.42 -12.68 12.09
N HIS A 61 9.16 -12.28 12.02
CA HIS A 61 8.30 -12.17 13.20
C HIS A 61 7.99 -13.53 13.82
N ALA A 62 7.85 -14.58 13.00
CA ALA A 62 7.66 -15.96 13.45
C ALA A 62 8.89 -16.44 14.22
N LYS A 63 10.10 -16.22 13.68
CA LYS A 63 11.36 -16.57 14.36
C LYS A 63 11.51 -15.86 15.70
N ASN A 64 11.09 -14.61 15.79
CA ASN A 64 11.17 -13.82 17.02
C ASN A 64 10.02 -14.07 18.01
N LYS A 65 9.10 -15.01 17.73
CA LYS A 65 7.90 -15.31 18.54
C LYS A 65 7.01 -14.09 18.80
N LEU A 66 7.02 -13.11 17.89
CA LEU A 66 6.21 -11.89 17.99
C LEU A 66 4.82 -12.05 17.38
N ILE A 67 4.48 -13.24 16.87
CA ILE A 67 3.19 -13.52 16.23
C ILE A 67 2.17 -13.96 17.28
N ASN A 68 1.12 -13.16 17.46
CA ASN A 68 -0.09 -13.60 18.14
C ASN A 68 -0.99 -14.36 17.15
N TYR A 69 -0.91 -15.69 17.18
CA TYR A 69 -1.65 -16.55 16.26
C TYR A 69 -3.17 -16.43 16.38
N LYS A 70 -3.71 -16.13 17.58
CA LYS A 70 -5.15 -15.94 17.77
C LYS A 70 -5.65 -14.73 16.99
N SER A 71 -4.96 -13.61 17.10
CA SER A 71 -5.27 -12.41 16.32
C SER A 71 -5.01 -12.62 14.83
N ALA A 72 -3.93 -13.32 14.47
CA ALA A 72 -3.59 -13.60 13.07
C ALA A 72 -4.70 -14.38 12.36
N VAL A 73 -5.25 -15.43 12.97
CA VAL A 73 -6.34 -16.22 12.39
C VAL A 73 -7.60 -15.38 12.18
N ILE A 74 -7.95 -14.53 13.15
CA ILE A 74 -9.09 -13.61 13.02
C ILE A 74 -8.86 -12.65 11.84
N CYS A 75 -7.68 -12.03 11.75
CA CYS A 75 -7.33 -11.14 10.65
C CYS A 75 -7.37 -11.85 9.28
N ILE A 76 -6.90 -13.10 9.21
CA ILE A 76 -6.95 -13.91 7.99
C ILE A 76 -8.40 -14.18 7.59
N ALA A 77 -9.26 -14.57 8.53
CA ALA A 77 -10.68 -14.85 8.26
C ALA A 77 -11.40 -13.60 7.72
N PHE A 78 -11.26 -12.45 8.39
CA PHE A 78 -11.82 -11.18 7.89
C PHE A 78 -11.20 -10.75 6.56
N GLY A 79 -9.91 -11.01 6.37
CA GLY A 79 -9.21 -10.75 5.10
C GLY A 79 -9.81 -11.55 3.95
N PHE A 80 -10.07 -12.85 4.13
CA PHE A 80 -10.72 -13.68 3.12
C PHE A 80 -12.13 -13.19 2.77
N VAL A 81 -12.93 -12.84 3.78
CA VAL A 81 -14.27 -12.27 3.55
C VAL A 81 -14.17 -10.94 2.80
N GLY A 82 -13.22 -10.08 3.16
CA GLY A 82 -12.96 -8.82 2.48
C GLY A 82 -12.58 -8.99 1.01
N VAL A 83 -11.66 -9.93 0.71
CA VAL A 83 -11.25 -10.26 -0.66
C VAL A 83 -12.44 -10.81 -1.46
N TRP A 84 -13.23 -11.69 -0.87
CA TRP A 84 -14.42 -12.25 -1.53
C TRP A 84 -15.45 -11.16 -1.88
N CYS A 85 -15.77 -10.30 -0.92
CA CYS A 85 -16.66 -9.15 -1.14
C CYS A 85 -16.09 -8.18 -2.19
N GLY A 86 -14.79 -7.89 -2.14
CA GLY A 86 -14.11 -7.00 -3.09
C GLY A 86 -14.08 -7.56 -4.52
N LEU A 87 -13.86 -8.86 -4.68
CA LEU A 87 -13.95 -9.56 -5.98
C LEU A 87 -15.36 -9.47 -6.56
N TRP A 88 -16.39 -9.64 -5.71
CA TRP A 88 -17.78 -9.54 -6.16
C TRP A 88 -18.13 -8.10 -6.56
N LEU A 89 -17.71 -7.12 -5.76
CA LEU A 89 -17.95 -5.71 -6.01
C LEU A 89 -17.27 -5.21 -7.30
N THR A 90 -16.09 -5.73 -7.62
CA THR A 90 -15.37 -5.45 -8.88
C THR A 90 -16.18 -5.84 -10.11
N LYS A 91 -17.06 -6.85 -10.04
CA LYS A 91 -17.90 -7.24 -11.18
C LYS A 91 -19.05 -6.26 -11.44
N ILE A 92 -19.42 -5.46 -10.44
CA ILE A 92 -20.57 -4.56 -10.47
C ILE A 92 -20.12 -3.12 -10.77
N ILE A 93 -18.92 -2.75 -10.32
CA ILE A 93 -18.35 -1.41 -10.49
C ILE A 93 -17.65 -1.29 -11.86
N SER A 94 -17.96 -0.23 -12.60
CA SER A 94 -17.22 0.10 -13.83
C SER A 94 -15.82 0.64 -13.53
N GLU A 95 -14.86 0.39 -14.43
CA GLU A 95 -13.47 0.85 -14.27
C GLU A 95 -13.37 2.36 -14.06
N GLU A 96 -14.23 3.13 -14.73
CA GLU A 96 -14.25 4.58 -14.60
C GLU A 96 -14.68 5.04 -13.21
N LEU A 97 -15.65 4.36 -12.58
CA LEU A 97 -16.06 4.63 -11.21
C LEU A 97 -14.95 4.26 -10.23
N LEU A 98 -14.28 3.12 -10.43
CA LEU A 98 -13.17 2.70 -9.57
C LEU A 98 -12.01 3.71 -9.61
N ARG A 99 -11.68 4.21 -10.81
CA ARG A 99 -10.66 5.25 -11.02
C ARG A 99 -11.06 6.56 -10.34
N LYS A 100 -12.31 7.01 -10.49
CA LYS A 100 -12.82 8.24 -9.84
C LYS A 100 -12.78 8.14 -8.31
N LEU A 101 -13.23 7.01 -7.75
CA LEU A 101 -13.19 6.76 -6.30
C LEU A 101 -11.75 6.79 -5.77
N PHE A 102 -10.81 6.17 -6.48
CA PHE A 102 -9.41 6.18 -6.08
C PHE A 102 -8.78 7.58 -6.17
N ALA A 103 -9.10 8.35 -7.21
CA ALA A 103 -8.64 9.73 -7.34
C ALA A 103 -9.15 10.62 -6.19
N ILE A 104 -10.42 10.48 -5.81
CA ILE A 104 -10.99 11.19 -4.65
C ILE A 104 -10.27 10.79 -3.37
N LEU A 105 -10.00 9.50 -3.17
CA LEU A 105 -9.25 8.99 -2.02
C LEU A 105 -7.83 9.57 -1.96
N LEU A 106 -7.12 9.64 -3.09
CA LEU A 106 -5.79 10.22 -3.17
C LEU A 106 -5.80 11.72 -2.84
N ILE A 107 -6.76 12.48 -3.38
CA ILE A 107 -6.92 13.90 -3.06
C ILE A 107 -7.22 14.06 -1.57
N TYR A 108 -8.12 13.25 -1.02
CA TYR A 108 -8.45 13.26 0.40
C TYR A 108 -7.24 12.94 1.28
N MET A 109 -6.46 11.90 0.93
CA MET A 109 -5.22 11.56 1.65
C MET A 109 -4.19 12.67 1.55
N GLY A 110 -4.00 13.26 0.37
CA GLY A 110 -3.07 14.37 0.16
C GLY A 110 -3.47 15.61 0.96
N LEU A 111 -4.74 15.98 0.95
CA LEU A 111 -5.27 17.07 1.77
C LEU A 111 -5.12 16.74 3.26
N ARG A 112 -5.49 15.52 3.68
CA ARG A 112 -5.33 15.09 5.07
C ARG A 112 -3.88 15.19 5.49
N GLU A 113 -2.91 14.78 4.68
CA GLU A 113 -1.50 14.82 5.04
C GLU A 113 -0.96 16.25 5.10
N LEU A 114 -1.35 17.11 4.15
CA LEU A 114 -0.97 18.53 4.12
C LEU A 114 -1.57 19.34 5.27
N PHE A 115 -2.82 19.05 5.65
CA PHE A 115 -3.55 19.75 6.70
C PHE A 115 -3.54 19.02 8.05
N ALA A 116 -2.99 17.80 8.13
CA ALA A 116 -2.77 17.09 9.38
C ALA A 116 -1.72 17.85 10.15
N LYS A 117 -2.21 18.78 10.98
CA LYS A 117 -1.42 19.47 12.00
C LYS A 117 -0.63 18.41 12.74
N ASN A 118 0.69 18.50 12.64
CA ASN A 118 1.67 17.57 13.17
C ASN A 118 1.48 17.46 14.70
N LYS A 119 0.50 16.68 15.16
CA LYS A 119 0.40 16.27 16.55
C LYS A 119 1.48 15.23 16.73
N LYS A 120 2.71 15.71 16.97
CA LYS A 120 3.68 15.02 17.81
C LYS A 120 2.89 14.46 18.98
N LYS A 121 2.58 13.16 18.95
CA LYS A 121 2.22 12.42 20.15
C LYS A 121 3.52 12.18 20.90
N GLU A 122 4.01 13.26 21.49
CA GLU A 122 4.77 13.19 22.73
C GLU A 122 3.72 12.99 23.82
N LYS A 123 3.42 11.73 24.12
CA LYS A 123 2.59 11.29 25.25
C LYS A 123 2.78 9.79 25.39
N ASP A 124 3.29 9.21 26.46
CA ASP A 124 3.92 9.63 27.71
C ASP A 124 4.50 8.31 28.25
N ARG A 125 5.70 8.35 28.84
CA ARG A 125 6.23 7.47 29.90
C ARG A 125 5.99 5.96 29.85
#